data_AF-A0A1J5PSP9-F1
#
_entry.id   AF-A0A1J5PSP9-F1
#
_cell.length_a   1.000
_cell.length_b   1.000
_cell.length_c   1.000
_cell.angle_alpha   90.00
_cell.angle_beta   90.00
_cell.angle_gamma   90.00
#
_symmetry.space_group_name_H-M   'P 1'
#
loop_
_entity.id
_entity.type
_entity.pdbx_description
1 polymer ?
#
loop_
_entity_poly.entity_id
_entity_poly.type
_entity_poly.pdbx_seq_one_letter_code
_entity_poly.pdbx_strand_id
1 'polypeptide(L)' 'MGLSADGLECIEWLSLDCVALDGPWHSSVEAKIDSKNRLILNGIRQTGRWDGSLLCASTPKRLRLRNVAGDELIISLLNL' A
#
# COMPACT_ATOMS: atom_id res chain seq x y z
N MET A 1 -9.41 -18.31 -10.54
CA MET A 1 -8.12 -17.83 -10.00
C MET A 1 -8.27 -16.35 -9.72
N GLY A 2 -8.04 -15.81 -8.53
CA GLY A 2 -7.62 -16.42 -7.28
C GLY A 2 -7.85 -15.36 -6.22
N LEU A 3 -9.02 -15.41 -5.60
CA LEU A 3 -9.28 -14.81 -4.32
C LEU A 3 -9.89 -15.92 -3.46
N SER A 4 -9.51 -16.03 -2.19
CA SER A 4 -10.18 -16.95 -1.25
C SER A 4 -11.66 -16.58 -1.15
N ALA A 5 -12.52 -17.51 -0.73
CA ALA A 5 -13.94 -17.20 -0.54
C ALA A 5 -14.16 -15.99 0.39
N ASP A 6 -13.23 -15.82 1.33
CA ASP A 6 -13.21 -14.74 2.32
C ASP A 6 -12.39 -13.51 1.85
N GLY A 7 -11.70 -13.59 0.71
CA GLY A 7 -10.93 -12.48 0.13
C GLY A 7 -9.73 -12.02 0.95
N LEU A 8 -9.17 -12.87 1.81
CA LEU A 8 -8.16 -12.49 2.82
C LEU A 8 -6.82 -12.03 2.21
N GLU A 9 -6.53 -12.44 0.98
CA GLU A 9 -5.39 -11.98 0.19
C GLU A 9 -5.54 -10.56 -0.38
N CYS A 10 -6.72 -9.95 -0.27
CA CYS A 10 -6.93 -8.57 -0.73
C CYS A 10 -6.03 -7.61 0.06
N ILE A 11 -5.46 -6.63 -0.64
CA ILE A 11 -4.65 -5.58 -0.03
C ILE A 11 -5.58 -4.65 0.75
N GLU A 12 -5.27 -4.40 2.02
CA GLU A 12 -5.98 -3.42 2.85
C GLU A 12 -5.14 -2.16 3.10
N TRP A 13 -3.82 -2.27 3.03
CA TRP A 13 -2.94 -1.15 3.33
C TRP A 13 -1.61 -1.22 2.58
N LEU A 14 -1.15 -0.03 2.18
CA LEU A 14 0.13 0.20 1.55
C LEU A 14 0.80 1.40 2.21
N SER A 15 2.13 1.33 2.38
CA SER A 15 2.94 2.47 2.78
C SER A 15 4.20 2.54 1.95
N LEU A 16 4.51 3.75 1.48
CA LEU A 16 5.75 4.04 0.77
C LEU A 16 6.71 4.77 1.69
N ASP A 17 7.96 4.32 1.70
CA ASP A 17 9.07 5.07 2.22
C ASP A 17 9.85 5.68 1.06
N CYS A 18 9.85 7.00 0.96
CA CYS A 18 10.59 7.75 -0.06
C CYS A 18 11.91 8.32 0.50
N VAL A 19 12.21 8.11 1.79
CA VAL A 19 13.34 8.73 2.49
C VAL A 19 14.47 7.74 2.70
N ALA A 20 14.20 6.58 3.30
CA ALA A 20 15.22 5.64 3.74
C ALA A 20 15.28 4.38 2.87
N LEU A 21 16.51 3.89 2.64
CA LEU A 21 16.77 2.62 1.95
C LEU A 21 16.76 1.42 2.90
N ASP A 22 17.05 1.66 4.17
CA ASP A 22 17.08 0.66 5.23
C ASP A 22 16.90 1.35 6.59
N GLY A 23 16.80 0.57 7.67
CA GLY A 23 16.61 1.05 9.03
C GLY A 23 15.13 1.31 9.35
N PRO A 24 14.84 2.15 10.37
CA PRO A 24 13.48 2.44 10.80
C PRO A 24 12.57 2.86 9.64
N TRP A 25 11.30 2.48 9.74
CA TRP A 25 10.32 2.80 8.71
C TRP A 25 9.93 4.28 8.74
N HIS A 26 9.87 4.92 7.57
CA HIS A 26 9.37 6.28 7.43
C HIS A 26 8.21 6.31 6.43
N SER A 27 6.97 6.47 6.91
CA SER A 27 5.78 6.54 6.07
C SER A 27 5.68 7.88 5.34
N SER A 28 6.19 7.95 4.10
CA SER A 28 6.05 9.11 3.22
C SER A 28 4.66 9.20 2.58
N VAL A 29 4.06 8.04 2.27
CA VAL A 29 2.68 7.92 1.78
C VAL A 29 2.02 6.74 2.48
N GLU A 30 0.75 6.89 2.83
CA GLU A 30 -0.09 5.82 3.35
C GLU A 30 -1.38 5.72 2.54
N ALA A 31 -1.71 4.50 2.12
CA ALA A 31 -2.93 4.17 1.41
C ALA A 31 -3.67 3.07 2.14
N LYS A 32 -4.92 3.34 2.51
CA LYS A 32 -5.85 2.32 3.02
C LYS A 32 -6.89 2.03 1.94
N ILE A 33 -7.16 0.75 1.71
CA ILE A 33 -8.16 0.29 0.76
C ILE A 33 -9.33 -0.25 1.58
N ASP A 34 -10.52 0.33 1.38
CA ASP A 34 -11.72 -0.18 2.05
C ASP A 34 -12.28 -1.44 1.36
N SER A 35 -13.24 -2.10 2.01
CA SER A 35 -13.93 -3.29 1.49
C SER A 35 -14.70 -3.06 0.18
N LYS A 36 -14.84 -1.82 -0.30
CA LYS A 36 -15.46 -1.44 -1.57
C LYS A 36 -14.41 -1.05 -2.62
N ASN A 37 -13.13 -1.37 -2.38
CA ASN A 37 -11.98 -1.00 -3.20
C ASN A 37 -11.87 0.52 -3.40
N ARG A 38 -12.03 1.32 -2.33
CA ARG A 38 -11.85 2.77 -2.37
C ARG A 38 -10.62 3.18 -1.58
N LEU A 39 -9.86 4.10 -2.15
CA LEU A 39 -8.61 4.58 -1.58
C LEU A 39 -8.85 5.68 -0.53
N ILE A 40 -8.17 5.57 0.60
CA ILE A 40 -7.97 6.64 1.58
C ILE A 40 -6.47 6.91 1.60
N LEU A 41 -6.06 8.02 0.99
CA LEU A 41 -4.66 8.42 0.82
C LEU A 41 -4.30 9.48 1.86
N ASN A 42 -3.33 9.19 2.72
CA ASN A 42 -2.89 10.07 3.82
C ASN A 42 -4.08 10.59 4.67
N GLY A 43 -5.04 9.71 4.96
CA GLY A 43 -6.26 10.05 5.69
C GLY A 43 -7.38 10.72 4.86
N ILE A 44 -7.11 11.09 3.62
CA ILE A 44 -8.08 11.74 2.73
C ILE A 44 -8.73 10.69 1.81
N ARG A 45 -10.04 10.51 1.96
CA ARG A 45 -10.83 9.61 1.14
C ARG A 45 -10.91 10.14 -0.30
N GLN A 46 -10.51 9.30 -1.26
CA GLN A 46 -10.59 9.59 -2.68
C GLN A 46 -11.96 9.22 -3.24
N THR A 47 -12.30 9.81 -4.39
CA THR A 47 -13.52 9.48 -5.14
C THR A 47 -13.26 8.33 -6.10
N GLY A 48 -14.27 7.48 -6.30
CA GLY A 48 -14.17 6.33 -7.20
C GLY A 48 -13.53 5.09 -6.58
N ARG A 49 -13.32 4.08 -7.44
CA ARG A 49 -12.61 2.84 -7.08
C ARG A 49 -11.12 3.03 -7.34
N TRP A 50 -10.32 2.39 -6.50
CA TRP A 50 -8.87 2.35 -6.67
C TRP A 50 -8.50 1.47 -7.87
N ASP A 51 -7.58 1.97 -8.68
CA ASP A 51 -7.07 1.36 -9.91
C ASP A 51 -5.74 0.63 -9.71
N GLY A 52 -5.20 0.61 -8.48
CA GLY A 52 -3.88 0.06 -8.17
C GLY A 52 -2.77 1.11 -8.14
N SER A 53 -3.04 2.35 -8.54
CA SER A 53 -2.03 3.40 -8.64
C SER A 53 -1.84 4.17 -7.32
N LEU A 54 -0.60 4.58 -7.04
CA LEU A 54 -0.24 5.37 -5.86
C LEU A 54 0.69 6.50 -6.27
N LEU A 55 0.26 7.74 -6.03
CA LEU A 55 1.06 8.93 -6.32
C LEU A 55 1.92 9.29 -5.12
N CYS A 56 3.18 9.62 -5.37
CA CYS A 56 4.11 10.10 -4.38
C CYS A 56 4.91 11.30 -4.93
N ALA A 57 5.27 12.24 -4.06
CA ALA A 57 6.00 13.44 -4.45
C ALA A 57 7.49 13.18 -4.71
N SER A 58 8.00 12.04 -4.27
CA SER A 58 9.41 11.66 -4.38
C SER A 58 9.51 10.18 -4.69
N THR A 59 10.55 9.79 -5.44
CA THR A 59 10.76 8.40 -5.87
C THR A 59 10.73 7.46 -4.65
N PRO A 60 9.83 6.47 -4.65
CA PRO A 60 9.70 5.56 -3.53
C PRO A 60 10.88 4.59 -3.51
N LYS A 61 11.37 4.30 -2.30
CA LYS A 61 12.55 3.47 -2.06
C LYS A 61 12.17 2.09 -1.53
N ARG A 62 11.16 2.04 -0.65
CA ARG A 62 10.61 0.81 -0.09
C ARG A 62 9.10 0.86 -0.13
N LEU A 63 8.47 -0.28 -0.37
CA LEU A 63 7.03 -0.49 -0.25
C LEU A 63 6.77 -1.47 0.89
N ARG A 64 5.86 -1.12 1.80
CA ARG A 64 5.24 -2.07 2.71
C ARG A 64 3.81 -2.28 2.28
N LEU A 65 3.39 -3.53 2.17
CA LEU A 65 2.02 -3.91 1.87
C LEU A 65 1.48 -4.84 2.96
N ARG A 66 0.18 -4.74 3.21
CA ARG A 66 -0.54 -5.62 4.12
C ARG A 66 -1.84 -6.11 3.51
N ASN A 67 -2.11 -7.40 3.64
CA ASN A 67 -3.38 -8.00 3.24
C ASN A 67 -4.43 -7.94 4.38
N VAL A 68 -5.68 -8.29 4.06
CA VAL A 68 -6.79 -8.32 5.03
C VAL A 68 -6.57 -9.37 6.15
N ALA A 69 -5.75 -10.40 5.92
CA ALA A 69 -5.34 -11.34 6.97
C ALA A 69 -4.35 -10.73 7.98
N GLY A 70 -3.76 -9.57 7.69
CA GLY A 70 -2.74 -8.91 8.50
C GLY A 70 -1.30 -9.29 8.16
N ASP A 71 -1.07 -10.11 7.13
CA ASP A 71 0.27 -10.45 6.65
C ASP A 71 0.93 -9.23 6.02
N GLU A 72 2.17 -8.96 6.40
CA GLU A 72 2.95 -7.84 5.88
C GLU A 72 4.11 -8.32 4.99
N LEU A 73 4.36 -7.58 3.91
CA LEU A 73 5.53 -7.75 3.05
C LEU A 73 6.21 -6.40 2.81
N ILE A 74 7.55 -6.38 2.92
CA ILE A 74 8.37 -5.21 2.60
C ILE A 74 9.20 -5.52 1.35
N ILE A 75 9.16 -4.61 0.37
CA ILE A 75 9.83 -4.73 -0.93
C ILE A 75 10.76 -3.53 -1.11
N SER A 76 12.02 -3.77 -1.49
CA SER A 76 12.93 -2.73 -1.96
C SER A 76 12.64 -2.40 -3.42
N LEU A 77 12.48 -1.12 -3.74
CA LEU A 77 12.07 -0.66 -5.07
C LEU A 77 13.24 -0.15 -5.92
N LEU A 78 14.47 -0.10 -5.37
CA LEU A 78 15.62 0.43 -6.10
C LEU A 78 16.10 -0.44 -7.27
N ASN A 79 15.73 -1.71 -7.30
CA ASN A 79 16.25 -2.70 -8.25
C ASN A 79 15.14 -3.35 -9.10
N LEU A 80 13.97 -2.71 -9.17
CA LEU A 80 12.85 -3.14 -10.01
C LEU A 80 12.94 -2.55 -11.42
#